data_AF-A0A3Q1FZE5-F1
#
_entry.id   AF-A0A3Q1FZE5-F1
#
_cell.length_a   1.000
_cell.length_b   1.000
_cell.length_c   1.000
_cell.angle_alpha   90.00
_cell.angle_beta   90.00
_cell.angle_gamma   90.00
#
_symmetry.space_group_name_H-M   'P 1'
#
loop_
_entity.id
_entity.type
_entity.pdbx_description
1 polymer ?
#
loop_
_entity_poly.entity_id
_entity_poly.type
_entity_poly.pdbx_seq_one_letter_code
_entity_poly.pdbx_strand_id
1 'polypeptide(L)'
;RPHTPLHYNPGPKRSGDCHIIVRFLKFKAWEEVLQAAREKGRVERQGKQISFFQDLSQDVIQRRKKFDGVKKRLREKNTHQDFLLRYVI
;
A
#
# COMPACT_ATOMS: atom_id res chain seq x y z
N ARG A 1 -5.73 25.26 -11.39
CA ARG A 1 -5.55 24.74 -12.77
C ARG A 1 -4.97 23.33 -12.65
N PRO A 2 -5.65 22.27 -13.10
CA PRO A 2 -5.08 20.93 -13.05
C PRO A 2 -3.99 20.81 -14.11
N HIS A 3 -2.77 20.44 -13.70
CA HIS A 3 -1.69 20.08 -14.62
C HIS A 3 -1.95 18.65 -15.12
N THR A 4 -2.28 18.50 -16.39
CA THR A 4 -2.29 17.21 -17.08
C THR A 4 -0.84 16.79 -17.32
N PRO A 5 -0.34 15.69 -16.74
CA PRO A 5 0.96 15.15 -17.15
C PRO A 5 0.84 14.70 -18.62
N LEU A 6 1.73 15.22 -19.46
CA LEU A 6 1.78 14.92 -20.88
C LEU A 6 1.91 13.40 -21.07
N HIS A 7 0.87 12.81 -21.66
CA HIS A 7 0.83 11.50 -22.32
C HIS A 7 1.41 10.31 -21.52
N TYR A 8 0.58 9.74 -20.65
CA TYR A 8 0.72 8.33 -20.27
C TYR A 8 0.30 7.45 -21.46
N ASN A 9 1.27 6.79 -22.10
CA ASN A 9 1.03 5.80 -23.15
C ASN A 9 1.11 4.39 -22.55
N PRO A 10 -0.02 3.76 -22.18
CA PRO A 10 0.00 2.39 -21.70
C PRO A 10 0.24 1.47 -22.90
N GLY A 11 1.46 0.95 -23.03
CA GLY A 11 1.73 -0.20 -23.90
C GLY A 11 0.76 -1.37 -23.62
N PRO A 12 0.73 -2.41 -24.47
CA PRO A 12 -0.34 -3.40 -24.52
C PRO A 12 -0.71 -3.93 -23.13
N LYS A 13 -1.92 -3.58 -22.69
CA LYS A 13 -2.48 -3.88 -21.37
C LYS A 13 -2.45 -5.38 -21.14
N ARG A 14 -1.60 -5.83 -20.22
CA ARG A 14 -1.90 -7.05 -19.47
C ARG A 14 -3.11 -6.72 -18.59
N SER A 15 -4.13 -7.55 -18.62
CA SER A 15 -5.35 -7.47 -17.80
C SER A 15 -5.02 -7.69 -16.31
N GLY A 16 -4.17 -6.85 -15.74
CA GLY A 16 -3.70 -6.88 -14.36
C GLY A 16 -4.09 -5.59 -13.66
N ASP A 17 -4.44 -5.71 -12.38
CA ASP A 17 -4.92 -4.61 -11.55
C ASP A 17 -3.96 -3.42 -11.60
N CYS A 18 -4.38 -2.31 -12.20
CA CYS A 18 -3.62 -1.06 -12.21
C CYS A 18 -3.65 -0.41 -10.82
N HIS A 19 -2.49 -0.02 -10.30
CA HIS A 19 -2.40 0.78 -9.09
C HIS A 19 -2.91 2.21 -9.36
N ILE A 20 -3.79 2.72 -8.49
CA ILE A 20 -4.27 4.09 -8.53
C ILE A 20 -3.47 4.92 -7.52
N ILE A 21 -2.78 5.97 -8.00
CA ILE A 21 -2.06 6.90 -7.13
C ILE A 21 -2.99 8.06 -6.81
N VAL A 22 -3.31 8.25 -5.53
CA VAL A 22 -4.16 9.34 -5.05
C VAL A 22 -3.31 10.30 -4.24
N ARG A 23 -3.22 11.56 -4.68
CA ARG A 23 -2.53 12.62 -3.95
C ARG A 23 -3.54 13.39 -3.11
N PHE A 24 -3.43 13.27 -1.78
CA PHE A 24 -4.27 14.03 -0.84
C PHE A 24 -3.75 15.46 -0.70
N LEU A 25 -4.67 16.41 -0.50
CA LEU A 25 -4.34 17.81 -0.23
C LEU A 25 -3.72 18.02 1.16
N LYS A 26 -4.14 17.20 2.13
CA LYS A 26 -3.67 17.25 3.52
C LYS A 26 -3.10 15.89 3.90
N PHE A 27 -1.95 15.89 4.55
CA PHE A 27 -1.30 14.65 5.03
C PHE A 27 -2.18 13.90 6.05
N LYS A 28 -2.81 14.64 6.97
CA LYS A 28 -3.72 14.06 7.98
C LYS A 28 -4.86 13.24 7.36
N ALA A 29 -5.44 13.70 6.26
CA ALA A 29 -6.51 12.97 5.58
C ALA A 29 -6.02 11.64 4.97
N TRP A 30 -4.79 11.62 4.47
CA TRP A 30 -4.16 10.39 3.97
C TRP A 30 -3.88 9.39 5.11
N GLU A 31 -3.39 9.88 6.26
CA GLU A 31 -3.15 9.05 7.44
C GLU A 31 -4.44 8.41 7.96
N GLU A 32 -5.52 9.19 8.08
CA GLU A 32 -6.83 8.72 8.52
C GLU A 32 -7.40 7.63 7.58
N VAL A 33 -7.25 7.81 6.27
CA VAL A 33 -7.70 6.81 5.28
C VAL A 33 -6.91 5.51 5.41
N LEU A 34 -5.58 5.58 5.54
CA LEU A 34 -4.76 4.38 5.72
C LEU A 34 -5.09 3.66 7.03
N GLN A 35 -5.30 4.42 8.11
CA GLN A 35 -5.68 3.87 9.39
C GLN A 35 -7.04 3.17 9.33
N ALA A 36 -8.05 3.83 8.77
CA ALA A 36 -9.38 3.25 8.60
C ALA A 36 -9.36 1.98 7.73
N ALA A 37 -8.56 1.96 6.66
CA ALA A 37 -8.38 0.78 5.82
C ALA A 37 -7.74 -0.38 6.60
N ARG A 38 -6.75 -0.09 7.45
CA ARG A 38 -6.06 -1.10 8.28
C ARG A 38 -6.98 -1.70 9.33
N GLU A 39 -7.75 -0.87 10.04
CA GLU A 39 -8.72 -1.28 11.06
C GLU A 39 -9.84 -2.14 10.46
N LYS A 40 -10.35 -1.73 9.28
CA LYS A 40 -11.36 -2.51 8.55
C LYS A 40 -10.80 -3.83 8.00
N GLY A 41 -9.51 -3.86 7.64
CA GLY A 41 -8.86 -5.04 7.07
C GLY A 41 -9.27 -5.31 5.62
N ARG A 42 -10.38 -6.04 5.42
CA ARG A 42 -10.89 -6.36 4.08
C ARG A 42 -11.77 -5.22 3.56
N VAL A 43 -11.28 -4.52 2.53
CA VAL A 43 -12.04 -3.46 1.85
C VAL A 43 -12.44 -3.95 0.46
N GLU A 44 -13.70 -3.73 0.08
CA GLU A 44 -14.23 -4.16 -1.21
C GLU A 44 -14.92 -3.00 -1.94
N ARG A 45 -14.81 -2.99 -3.26
CA ARG A 45 -15.53 -2.08 -4.16
C ARG A 45 -16.01 -2.88 -5.35
N GLN A 46 -17.32 -2.85 -5.61
CA GLN A 46 -17.94 -3.54 -6.74
C GLN A 46 -17.56 -5.04 -6.80
N GLY A 47 -17.56 -5.71 -5.64
CA GLY A 47 -17.19 -7.13 -5.52
C GLY A 47 -15.70 -7.44 -5.69
N LYS A 48 -14.83 -6.44 -5.84
CA LYS A 48 -13.37 -6.60 -5.90
C LYS A 48 -12.71 -6.14 -4.61
N GLN A 49 -11.77 -6.93 -4.10
CA GLN A 49 -10.96 -6.53 -2.96
C GLN A 49 -10.02 -5.38 -3.36
N ILE A 50 -9.96 -4.35 -2.52
CA ILE A 50 -9.06 -3.21 -2.65
C ILE A 50 -8.13 -3.17 -1.45
N SER A 51 -6.87 -2.88 -1.71
CA SER A 51 -5.83 -2.68 -0.70
C SER A 51 -5.27 -1.27 -0.82
N PHE A 52 -5.07 -0.61 0.32
CA PHE A 52 -4.45 0.71 0.40
C PHE A 52 -3.01 0.57 0.90
N PHE A 53 -2.09 1.27 0.26
CA PHE A 53 -0.67 1.25 0.60
C PHE A 53 -0.10 2.67 0.61
N GLN A 54 0.94 2.86 1.41
CA GLN A 54 1.74 4.07 1.37
C GLN A 54 2.54 4.15 0.06
N ASP A 55 2.64 5.36 -0.50
CA ASP A 55 3.60 5.63 -1.57
C ASP A 55 5.01 5.74 -0.98
N LEU A 56 5.88 4.81 -1.36
CA LEU A 56 7.23 4.66 -0.82
C LEU A 56 8.24 4.76 -1.96
N SER A 57 9.34 5.45 -1.69
CA SER A 57 10.49 5.38 -2.59
C SER A 57 11.02 3.95 -2.69
N GLN A 58 11.58 3.63 -3.86
CA GLN A 58 12.18 2.32 -4.15
C GLN A 58 13.25 1.94 -3.13
N ASP A 59 14.07 2.89 -2.68
CA ASP A 59 15.10 2.64 -1.66
C ASP A 59 14.51 2.16 -0.34
N VAL A 60 13.40 2.77 0.09
CA VAL A 60 12.70 2.39 1.32
C VAL A 60 12.08 1.00 1.18
N ILE A 61 11.47 0.71 0.02
CA ILE A 61 10.92 -0.61 -0.30
C ILE A 61 12.03 -1.67 -0.25
N GLN A 62 13.19 -1.41 -0.87
CA GLN A 62 14.31 -2.34 -0.87
C GLN A 62 14.85 -2.60 0.54
N ARG A 63 15.00 -1.56 1.36
CA ARG A 63 15.41 -1.71 2.76
C ARG A 63 14.40 -2.54 3.55
N ARG A 64 13.10 -2.32 3.35
CA ARG A 64 12.03 -3.09 4.01
C ARG A 64 12.01 -4.56 3.60
N LYS A 65 12.32 -4.87 2.34
CA LYS A 65 12.40 -6.25 1.82
C LYS A 65 13.49 -7.08 2.49
N LYS A 66 14.62 -6.46 2.86
CA LYS A 66 15.71 -7.16 3.58
C LYS A 66 15.24 -7.81 4.89
N PHE A 67 14.19 -7.27 5.52
CA PHE A 67 13.64 -7.80 6.76
C PHE A 67 12.61 -8.92 6.57
N ASP A 68 12.18 -9.24 5.35
CA ASP A 68 11.07 -10.17 5.10
C ASP A 68 11.34 -11.59 5.67
N GLY A 69 12.60 -12.04 5.66
CA GLY A 69 13.00 -13.31 6.27
C GLY A 69 12.82 -13.31 7.81
N VAL A 70 13.10 -12.19 8.47
CA VAL A 70 12.85 -12.04 9.92
C VAL A 70 11.35 -12.03 10.20
N LYS A 71 10.57 -11.30 9.39
CA LYS A 71 9.10 -11.23 9.52
C LYS A 71 8.46 -12.62 9.38
N LYS A 72 8.91 -13.42 8.42
CA LYS A 72 8.41 -14.78 8.20
C LYS A 72 8.61 -15.65 9.45
N ARG A 73 9.83 -15.66 10.02
CA ARG A 73 10.13 -16.41 11.25
C ARG A 73 9.35 -15.92 12.46
N LEU A 74 9.06 -14.61 12.56
CA LEU A 74 8.25 -14.05 13.64
C LEU A 74 6.77 -14.45 13.55
N ARG A 75 6.22 -14.51 12.33
CA ARG A 75 4.87 -15.01 12.07
C ARG A 75 4.70 -16.48 12.43
N GLU A 76 5.66 -17.30 12.05
CA GLU A 76 5.67 -18.74 12.37
C GLU A 76 5.65 -19.02 13.88
N LYS A 77 6.23 -18.10 14.67
CA LYS A 77 6.28 -18.19 16.14
C LYS A 77 5.06 -17.57 16.84
N ASN A 78 4.04 -17.11 16.10
CA ASN A 78 2.79 -16.52 16.61
C ASN A 78 3.02 -15.45 17.70
N THR A 79 4.05 -14.62 17.52
CA THR A 79 4.34 -13.53 18.46
C THR A 79 3.43 -12.34 18.13
N HIS A 80 2.88 -11.67 19.16
CA HIS A 80 2.04 -10.46 19.02
C HIS A 80 2.72 -9.29 18.27
N GLN A 81 3.98 -9.43 17.84
CA GLN A 81 4.72 -8.46 17.06
C GLN A 81 4.32 -8.39 15.57
N ASP A 82 3.43 -9.27 15.10
CA ASP A 82 2.90 -9.19 13.73
C ASP A 82 2.13 -7.87 13.49
N PHE A 83 1.59 -7.27 14.55
CA PHE A 83 0.91 -5.97 14.51
C PHE A 83 1.85 -4.79 14.19
N LEU A 84 3.10 -4.80 14.67
CA LEU A 84 4.06 -3.71 14.40
C LEU A 84 4.57 -3.75 12.95
N LEU A 85 4.62 -4.93 12.34
CA LEU A 85 4.96 -5.08 10.93
C LEU A 85 3.83 -4.59 10.00
N ARG A 86 2.59 -4.57 10.48
CA ARG A 86 1.43 -3.98 9.79
C ARG A 86 1.42 -2.44 9.84
N TYR A 87 1.97 -1.85 10.90
CA TYR A 87 2.15 -0.39 11.03
C TYR A 87 3.16 0.16 10.01
N VAL A 88 4.21 -0.61 9.74
CA VAL A 88 5.29 -0.17 8.88
C VAL A 88 4.93 -0.29 7.40
N ILE A 89 4.02 -1.17 6.95
CA ILE A 89 3.63 -1.29 5.52
C ILE A 89 2.81 -0.09 5.07
#